data_AF-A0A4R4S7P7-F1
#
_entry.id   AF-A0A4R4S7P7-F1
#
_cell.length_a   1.000
_cell.length_b   1.000
_cell.length_c   1.000
_cell.angle_alpha   90.00
_cell.angle_beta   90.00
_cell.angle_gamma   90.00
#
_symmetry.space_group_name_H-M   'P 1'
#
loop_
_entity.id
_entity.type
_entity.pdbx_description
1 polymer ?
#
loop_
_entity_poly.entity_id
_entity_poly.type
_entity_poly.pdbx_seq_one_letter_code
_entity_poly.pdbx_strand_id
1 'polypeptide(L)'
;MFLADDDPLWEQSSGGSGHDGREWTTADEDAALVYWEALDDKARSFLRYLFDRRGQRIHHHELLDGLDLDPEGTKSAKHVVAGSLRRTSEPNKRTGRRYPFRWWKEKSGTYYGVRTSTADIFERVTLAAQVQRNRGKCLALRLSTDQVQPFIDRLRWTTDDADVRMALGSACTTAIRAVQQLTAALQLPYNAASGWHEFLDALDERPAALREYLVVTDACQLLKHEDADLWHEAVRALHSGPHHLGGGWTTLILLDTPDAWHTWPLTTDVDTTLPFDY
;
A
#
# COMPACT_ATOMS: atom_id res chain seq x y z
N MET A 1 -8.43 15.28 -16.57
CA MET A 1 -9.73 14.65 -16.93
C MET A 1 -9.77 13.28 -16.31
N PHE A 2 -10.87 12.90 -15.65
CA PHE A 2 -11.06 11.57 -15.08
C PHE A 2 -11.79 10.66 -16.08
N LEU A 3 -11.40 9.39 -16.13
CA LEU A 3 -11.96 8.32 -16.96
C LEU A 3 -12.33 7.16 -16.04
N ALA A 4 -13.60 6.74 -16.07
CA ALA A 4 -14.02 5.48 -15.46
C ALA A 4 -13.41 4.30 -16.23
N ASP A 5 -13.34 3.12 -15.61
CA ASP A 5 -12.67 1.95 -16.22
C ASP A 5 -13.33 1.46 -17.52
N ASP A 6 -14.64 1.65 -17.65
CA ASP A 6 -15.45 1.30 -18.83
C ASP A 6 -15.49 2.43 -19.89
N ASP A 7 -14.79 3.54 -19.66
CA ASP A 7 -14.74 4.65 -20.61
C ASP A 7 -14.12 4.19 -21.94
N PRO A 8 -14.81 4.37 -23.08
CA PRO A 8 -14.32 3.91 -24.39
C PRO A 8 -13.01 4.58 -24.81
N LEU A 9 -12.64 5.71 -24.22
CA LEU A 9 -11.39 6.40 -24.51
C LEU A 9 -10.15 5.56 -24.16
N TRP A 10 -10.26 4.61 -23.22
CA TRP A 10 -9.18 3.66 -22.92
C TRP A 10 -8.77 2.81 -24.12
N GLU A 11 -9.75 2.41 -24.95
CA GLU A 11 -9.52 1.61 -26.15
C GLU A 11 -9.05 2.47 -27.34
N GLN A 12 -9.30 3.78 -27.29
CA GLN A 12 -8.85 4.76 -28.29
C GLN A 12 -7.42 5.26 -28.03
N SER A 13 -6.64 4.54 -27.20
CA SER A 13 -5.26 4.90 -26.91
C SER A 13 -4.39 4.89 -28.18
N SER A 14 -3.36 5.74 -28.20
CA SER A 14 -2.36 5.76 -29.28
C SER A 14 -1.31 4.66 -29.14
N GLY A 15 -1.50 3.72 -28.19
CA GLY A 15 -0.57 2.65 -27.88
C GLY A 15 -0.34 1.70 -29.04
N GLY A 16 0.94 1.43 -29.34
CA GLY A 16 1.37 0.40 -30.28
C GLY A 16 1.85 -0.86 -29.55
N SER A 17 2.95 -1.44 -30.03
CA SER A 17 3.57 -2.64 -29.46
C SER A 17 3.78 -2.53 -27.93
N GLY A 18 3.29 -3.54 -27.22
CA GLY A 18 3.26 -3.63 -25.75
C GLY A 18 1.90 -3.24 -25.14
N HIS A 19 0.98 -2.65 -25.91
CA HIS A 19 -0.41 -2.39 -25.49
C HIS A 19 -1.44 -3.37 -26.07
N ASP A 20 -1.00 -4.22 -26.99
CA ASP A 20 -1.73 -5.26 -27.71
C ASP A 20 -1.90 -6.58 -26.92
N GLY A 21 -1.20 -6.72 -25.78
CA GLY A 21 -1.32 -7.88 -24.89
C GLY A 21 -2.66 -7.97 -24.15
N ARG A 22 -2.84 -8.98 -23.29
CA ARG A 22 -4.06 -9.11 -22.46
C ARG A 22 -4.12 -8.03 -21.39
N GLU A 23 -5.32 -7.54 -21.07
CA GLU A 23 -5.55 -6.61 -19.96
C GLU A 23 -5.16 -7.25 -18.62
N TRP A 24 -4.85 -6.42 -17.63
CA TRP A 24 -4.66 -6.84 -16.24
C TRP A 24 -6.01 -7.16 -15.59
N THR A 25 -6.08 -8.27 -14.88
CA THR A 25 -7.23 -8.62 -14.04
C THR A 25 -6.77 -9.02 -12.64
N THR A 26 -7.70 -9.19 -11.71
CA THR A 26 -7.39 -9.65 -10.34
C THR A 26 -6.74 -11.03 -10.29
N ALA A 27 -6.83 -11.83 -11.35
CA ALA A 27 -6.11 -13.11 -11.45
C ALA A 27 -4.61 -12.93 -11.75
N ASP A 28 -4.16 -11.71 -12.06
CA ASP A 28 -2.79 -11.41 -12.47
C ASP A 28 -1.90 -10.85 -11.37
N GLU A 29 -2.31 -10.96 -10.10
CA GLU A 29 -1.56 -10.39 -8.97
C GLU A 29 -0.10 -10.84 -8.92
N ASP A 30 0.19 -12.13 -9.10
CA ASP A 30 1.57 -12.63 -9.12
C ASP A 30 2.36 -12.09 -10.32
N ALA A 31 1.71 -11.99 -11.49
CA ALA A 31 2.32 -11.41 -12.68
C ALA A 31 2.57 -9.91 -12.50
N ALA A 32 1.69 -9.18 -11.81
CA ALA A 32 1.83 -7.76 -11.52
C ALA A 32 3.02 -7.52 -10.58
N LEU A 33 3.21 -8.37 -9.56
CA LEU A 33 4.38 -8.29 -8.69
C LEU A 33 5.68 -8.57 -9.47
N VAL A 34 5.70 -9.61 -10.29
CA VAL A 34 6.86 -9.92 -11.17
C VAL A 34 7.16 -8.76 -12.12
N TYR A 35 6.13 -8.13 -12.68
CA TYR A 35 6.29 -6.96 -13.53
C TYR A 35 6.93 -5.81 -12.75
N TRP A 36 6.40 -5.50 -11.57
CA TRP A 36 6.85 -4.40 -10.72
C TRP A 36 8.30 -4.55 -10.24
N GLU A 37 8.67 -5.75 -9.80
CA GLU A 37 10.02 -6.02 -9.29
C GLU A 37 11.10 -5.88 -10.37
N ALA A 38 10.76 -6.20 -11.62
CA ALA A 38 11.67 -6.08 -12.76
C ALA A 38 11.87 -4.64 -13.27
N LEU A 39 11.08 -3.68 -12.81
CA LEU A 39 11.25 -2.27 -13.17
C LEU A 39 12.48 -1.64 -12.50
N ASP A 40 13.08 -0.65 -13.16
CA ASP A 40 14.04 0.25 -12.50
C ASP A 40 13.31 1.35 -11.71
N ASP A 41 14.05 2.09 -10.88
CA ASP A 41 13.45 3.08 -9.98
C ASP A 41 12.73 4.21 -10.72
N LYS A 42 13.18 4.56 -11.93
CA LYS A 42 12.53 5.58 -12.77
C LYS A 42 11.18 5.08 -13.28
N ALA A 43 11.12 3.86 -13.80
CA ALA A 43 9.88 3.26 -14.26
C ALA A 43 8.89 3.01 -13.11
N ARG A 44 9.38 2.57 -11.94
CA ARG A 44 8.54 2.44 -10.73
C ARG A 44 7.97 3.78 -10.29
N SER A 45 8.80 4.82 -10.24
CA SER A 45 8.36 6.18 -9.86
C SER A 45 7.31 6.72 -10.83
N PHE A 46 7.51 6.50 -12.13
CA PHE A 46 6.54 6.86 -13.16
C PHE A 46 5.19 6.16 -12.96
N LEU A 47 5.18 4.84 -12.76
CA LEU A 47 3.94 4.10 -12.56
C LEU A 47 3.26 4.44 -11.23
N ARG A 48 4.03 4.63 -10.16
CA ARG A 48 3.51 5.07 -8.86
C ARG A 48 2.78 6.41 -9.01
N TYR A 49 3.37 7.38 -9.72
CA TYR A 49 2.73 8.67 -9.98
C TYR A 49 1.37 8.52 -10.69
N LEU A 50 1.28 7.58 -11.64
CA LEU A 50 0.04 7.29 -12.33
C LEU A 50 -0.97 6.51 -11.48
N PHE A 51 -0.53 5.62 -10.58
CA PHE A 51 -1.41 4.89 -9.66
C PHE A 51 -2.05 5.82 -8.62
N ASP A 52 -1.28 6.78 -8.11
CA ASP A 52 -1.77 7.82 -7.20
C ASP A 52 -2.83 8.72 -7.88
N ARG A 53 -2.81 8.79 -9.21
CA ARG A 53 -3.74 9.54 -10.05
C ARG A 53 -4.55 8.62 -10.96
N ARG A 54 -4.85 7.40 -10.49
CA ARG A 54 -5.61 6.41 -11.25
C ARG A 54 -6.94 6.99 -11.77
N GLY A 55 -7.33 6.56 -12.96
CA GLY A 55 -8.45 7.13 -13.72
C GLY A 55 -8.15 8.49 -14.36
N GLN A 56 -7.09 9.21 -13.99
CA GLN A 56 -6.81 10.51 -14.58
C GLN A 56 -5.93 10.43 -15.83
N ARG A 57 -6.22 11.30 -16.80
CA ARG A 57 -5.34 11.61 -17.92
C ARG A 57 -4.36 12.71 -17.50
N ILE A 58 -3.10 12.34 -17.40
CA ILE A 58 -1.99 13.19 -16.96
C ILE A 58 -1.19 13.66 -18.17
N HIS A 59 -0.97 14.96 -18.28
CA HIS A 59 -0.18 15.52 -19.38
C HIS A 59 1.32 15.27 -19.14
N HIS A 60 2.09 15.03 -20.21
CA HIS A 60 3.51 14.74 -20.09
C HIS A 60 4.36 15.83 -19.42
N HIS A 61 3.94 17.11 -19.46
CA HIS A 61 4.59 18.17 -18.67
C HIS A 61 4.34 18.01 -17.17
N GLU A 62 3.12 17.66 -16.77
CA GLU A 62 2.82 17.40 -15.36
C GLU A 62 3.65 16.22 -14.82
N LEU A 63 3.89 15.20 -15.65
CA LEU A 63 4.78 14.09 -15.31
C LEU A 63 6.24 14.50 -15.18
N LEU A 64 6.73 15.45 -15.99
CA LEU A 64 8.09 15.95 -15.83
C LEU A 64 8.23 16.70 -14.51
N ASP A 65 7.32 17.64 -14.28
CA ASP A 65 7.37 18.55 -13.14
C ASP A 65 7.18 17.76 -11.84
N GLY A 66 6.21 16.83 -11.83
CA GLY A 66 5.88 16.03 -10.65
C GLY A 66 6.88 14.93 -10.29
N LEU A 67 7.80 14.57 -11.19
CA LEU A 67 8.82 13.53 -10.98
C LEU A 67 10.25 14.05 -11.10
N ASP A 68 10.43 15.37 -11.26
CA ASP A 68 11.70 16.05 -11.48
C ASP A 68 12.63 15.30 -12.47
N LEU A 69 12.08 14.89 -13.62
CA LEU A 69 12.79 13.99 -14.55
C LEU A 69 13.84 14.69 -15.41
N ASP A 70 13.80 16.02 -15.48
CA ASP A 70 14.75 16.88 -16.22
C ASP A 70 14.88 18.26 -15.55
N PRO A 71 15.47 18.34 -14.34
CA PRO A 71 15.59 19.59 -13.56
C PRO A 71 16.34 20.69 -14.32
N GLU A 72 17.23 20.32 -15.25
CA GLU A 72 18.01 21.25 -16.05
C GLU A 72 17.29 21.70 -17.34
N GLY A 73 16.15 21.09 -17.67
CA GLY A 73 15.33 21.42 -18.86
C GLY A 73 16.06 21.21 -20.20
N THR A 74 17.05 20.33 -20.22
CA THR A 74 17.97 20.20 -21.38
C THR A 74 17.42 19.30 -22.48
N LYS A 75 16.35 18.54 -22.22
CA LYS A 75 15.80 17.54 -23.13
C LYS A 75 14.35 17.85 -23.46
N SER A 76 13.92 17.40 -24.63
CA SER A 76 12.49 17.44 -24.96
C SER A 76 11.72 16.49 -24.04
N ALA A 77 10.67 17.01 -23.39
CA ALA A 77 9.82 16.28 -22.46
C ALA A 77 9.37 14.89 -22.93
N LYS A 78 8.98 14.80 -24.20
CA LYS A 78 8.60 13.54 -24.84
C LYS A 78 9.70 12.47 -24.82
N HIS A 79 10.97 12.88 -24.96
CA HIS A 79 12.12 11.97 -24.99
C HIS A 79 12.53 11.54 -23.58
N VAL A 80 12.36 12.42 -22.60
CA VAL A 80 12.59 12.11 -21.18
C VAL A 80 11.58 11.05 -20.71
N VAL A 81 10.29 11.29 -20.93
CA VAL A 81 9.23 10.35 -20.54
C VAL A 81 9.35 9.00 -21.27
N ALA A 82 9.60 9.01 -22.58
CA ALA A 82 9.83 7.76 -23.33
C ALA A 82 11.09 7.03 -22.85
N GLY A 83 12.14 7.77 -22.46
CA GLY A 83 13.37 7.23 -21.90
C GLY A 83 13.15 6.51 -20.57
N SER A 84 12.35 7.10 -19.67
CA SER A 84 11.97 6.49 -18.38
C SER A 84 11.19 5.19 -18.53
N LEU A 85 10.53 4.99 -19.68
CA LEU A 85 9.74 3.79 -19.97
C LEU A 85 10.51 2.73 -20.76
N ARG A 86 11.76 2.99 -21.16
CA ARG A 86 12.52 2.09 -22.05
C ARG A 86 12.70 0.68 -21.50
N ARG A 87 12.78 0.53 -20.18
CA ARG A 87 12.99 -0.78 -19.52
C ARG A 87 11.70 -1.52 -19.15
N THR A 88 10.54 -0.99 -19.52
CA THR A 88 9.25 -1.65 -19.23
C THR A 88 8.95 -2.79 -20.20
N SER A 89 9.60 -2.84 -21.37
CA SER A 89 9.30 -3.82 -22.43
C SER A 89 9.66 -5.25 -22.06
N GLU A 90 10.71 -5.45 -21.29
CA GLU A 90 11.14 -6.80 -20.86
C GLU A 90 10.14 -7.43 -19.88
N PRO A 91 9.73 -6.76 -18.78
CA PRO A 91 8.71 -7.31 -17.91
C PRO A 91 7.35 -7.48 -18.60
N ASN A 92 6.99 -6.59 -19.54
CA ASN A 92 5.79 -6.74 -20.38
C ASN A 92 5.79 -8.05 -21.18
N LYS A 93 6.91 -8.38 -21.84
CA LYS A 93 7.06 -9.66 -22.56
C LYS A 93 7.02 -10.85 -21.63
N ARG A 94 7.70 -10.76 -20.48
CA ARG A 94 7.78 -11.85 -19.50
C ARG A 94 6.42 -12.21 -18.88
N THR A 95 5.56 -11.22 -18.63
CA THR A 95 4.22 -11.47 -18.09
C THR A 95 3.18 -11.78 -19.15
N GLY A 96 3.46 -11.49 -20.43
CA GLY A 96 2.48 -11.61 -21.52
C GLY A 96 1.29 -10.65 -21.39
N ARG A 97 1.38 -9.67 -20.49
CA ARG A 97 0.36 -8.66 -20.24
C ARG A 97 0.73 -7.36 -20.91
N ARG A 98 -0.26 -6.57 -21.30
CA ARG A 98 -0.03 -5.21 -21.82
C ARG A 98 0.60 -4.30 -20.76
N TYR A 99 1.17 -3.18 -21.16
CA TYR A 99 1.62 -2.18 -20.18
C TYR A 99 0.46 -1.75 -19.26
N PRO A 100 0.71 -1.53 -17.96
CA PRO A 100 -0.33 -1.18 -17.00
C PRO A 100 -0.88 0.23 -17.18
N PHE A 101 -0.38 0.99 -18.16
CA PHE A 101 -0.85 2.33 -18.51
C PHE A 101 -1.32 2.40 -19.97
N ARG A 102 -1.94 3.52 -20.32
CA ARG A 102 -2.26 3.95 -21.69
C ARG A 102 -1.69 5.32 -21.94
N TRP A 103 -1.54 5.64 -23.22
CA TRP A 103 -1.18 6.98 -23.64
C TRP A 103 -1.95 7.40 -24.88
N TRP A 104 -2.13 8.71 -25.04
CA TRP A 104 -2.83 9.33 -26.15
C TRP A 104 -2.00 10.47 -26.70
N LYS A 105 -1.80 10.49 -28.02
CA LYS A 105 -1.18 11.60 -28.72
C LYS A 105 -2.25 12.60 -29.13
N GLU A 106 -2.14 13.82 -28.64
CA GLU A 106 -3.00 14.93 -29.05
C GLU A 106 -2.16 16.09 -29.61
N LYS A 107 -2.83 17.10 -30.16
CA LYS A 107 -2.16 18.31 -30.67
C LYS A 107 -1.41 19.07 -29.56
N SER A 108 -1.95 19.05 -28.34
CA SER A 108 -1.38 19.71 -27.16
C SER A 108 -0.22 18.95 -26.52
N GLY A 109 -0.05 17.68 -26.86
CA GLY A 109 1.01 16.83 -26.32
C GLY A 109 0.55 15.39 -26.08
N THR A 110 1.37 14.65 -25.33
CA THR A 110 1.04 13.28 -24.94
C THR A 110 0.42 13.25 -23.55
N TYR A 111 -0.61 12.45 -23.39
CA TYR A 111 -1.25 12.15 -22.11
C TYR A 111 -0.99 10.69 -21.74
N TYR A 112 -0.91 10.42 -20.44
CA TYR A 112 -0.76 9.08 -19.87
C TYR A 112 -1.85 8.85 -18.82
N GLY A 113 -2.22 7.60 -18.59
CA GLY A 113 -3.20 7.26 -17.57
C GLY A 113 -3.23 5.77 -17.29
N VAL A 114 -3.75 5.40 -16.12
CA VAL A 114 -3.92 4.01 -15.68
C VAL A 114 -5.38 3.84 -15.25
N ARG A 115 -6.01 2.72 -15.63
CA ARG A 115 -7.33 2.33 -15.14
C ARG A 115 -7.30 2.12 -13.63
N THR A 116 -8.36 2.47 -12.93
CA THR A 116 -8.47 2.30 -11.48
C THR A 116 -8.26 0.84 -11.08
N SER A 117 -8.97 -0.09 -11.70
CA SER A 117 -8.79 -1.53 -11.44
C SER A 117 -7.37 -2.04 -11.68
N THR A 118 -6.65 -1.48 -12.66
CA THR A 118 -5.25 -1.86 -12.91
C THR A 118 -4.35 -1.33 -11.79
N ALA A 119 -4.51 -0.07 -11.40
CA ALA A 119 -3.75 0.49 -10.28
C ALA A 119 -3.99 -0.30 -8.99
N ASP A 120 -5.25 -0.65 -8.71
CA ASP A 120 -5.64 -1.41 -7.50
C ASP A 120 -4.94 -2.77 -7.41
N ILE A 121 -4.77 -3.48 -8.54
CA ILE A 121 -4.02 -4.76 -8.58
C ILE A 121 -2.56 -4.53 -8.17
N PHE A 122 -1.90 -3.53 -8.76
CA PHE A 122 -0.50 -3.25 -8.49
C PHE A 122 -0.27 -2.71 -7.07
N GLU A 123 -1.12 -1.80 -6.59
CA GLU A 123 -1.06 -1.27 -5.24
C GLU A 123 -1.18 -2.41 -4.21
N ARG A 124 -2.19 -3.28 -4.36
CA ARG A 124 -2.41 -4.41 -3.46
C ARG A 124 -1.20 -5.34 -3.36
N VAL A 125 -0.63 -5.75 -4.49
CA VAL A 125 0.49 -6.72 -4.48
C VAL A 125 1.79 -6.10 -4.01
N THR A 126 2.01 -4.81 -4.30
CA THR A 126 3.21 -4.10 -3.86
C THR A 126 3.17 -3.79 -2.36
N LEU A 127 2.01 -3.41 -1.82
CA LEU A 127 1.79 -3.26 -0.38
C LEU A 127 1.94 -4.60 0.35
N ALA A 128 1.35 -5.68 -0.17
CA ALA A 128 1.52 -7.01 0.42
C ALA A 128 3.01 -7.41 0.44
N ALA A 129 3.73 -7.22 -0.66
CA ALA A 129 5.16 -7.49 -0.72
C ALA A 129 5.99 -6.58 0.22
N GLN A 130 5.58 -5.32 0.42
CA GLN A 130 6.21 -4.42 1.39
C GLN A 130 6.02 -4.91 2.83
N VAL A 131 4.81 -5.37 3.16
CA VAL A 131 4.50 -5.98 4.46
C VAL A 131 5.38 -7.21 4.70
N GLN A 132 5.49 -8.12 3.72
CA GLN A 132 6.36 -9.29 3.84
C GLN A 132 7.84 -8.94 4.06
N ARG A 133 8.34 -7.86 3.43
CA ARG A 133 9.72 -7.39 3.60
C ARG A 133 9.98 -6.72 4.94
N ASN A 134 8.94 -6.29 5.66
CA ASN A 134 9.03 -5.55 6.91
C ASN A 134 8.34 -6.28 8.07
N ARG A 135 8.42 -7.61 8.08
CA ARG A 135 7.91 -8.44 9.17
C ARG A 135 8.48 -7.99 10.52
N GLY A 136 7.62 -7.94 11.53
CA GLY A 136 7.96 -7.51 12.90
C GLY A 136 8.01 -5.99 13.11
N LYS A 137 7.67 -5.19 12.09
CA LYS A 137 7.60 -3.72 12.19
C LYS A 137 6.17 -3.21 12.28
N CYS A 138 6.03 -1.92 12.61
CA CYS A 138 4.82 -1.15 12.36
C CYS A 138 4.88 -0.54 10.96
N LEU A 139 3.78 -0.63 10.21
CA LEU A 139 3.65 -0.05 8.89
C LEU A 139 2.37 0.76 8.83
N ALA A 140 2.47 2.05 8.48
CA ALA A 140 1.33 2.87 8.13
C ALA A 140 1.16 2.85 6.61
N LEU A 141 0.05 2.28 6.13
CA LEU A 141 -0.25 2.15 4.71
C LEU A 141 -1.51 2.93 4.34
N ARG A 142 -1.49 3.46 3.13
CA ARG A 142 -2.62 4.17 2.52
C ARG A 142 -3.35 3.20 1.62
N LEU A 143 -4.64 3.04 1.84
CA LEU A 143 -5.45 2.14 1.02
C LEU A 143 -6.89 2.64 1.03
N SER A 144 -7.56 2.60 -0.13
CA SER A 144 -8.98 2.94 -0.19
C SER A 144 -9.83 1.85 0.49
N THR A 145 -10.97 2.24 1.06
CA THR A 145 -11.82 1.35 1.86
C THR A 145 -12.25 0.09 1.10
N ASP A 146 -12.52 0.21 -0.19
CA ASP A 146 -12.90 -0.90 -1.09
C ASP A 146 -11.76 -1.91 -1.34
N GLN A 147 -10.51 -1.51 -1.11
CA GLN A 147 -9.32 -2.34 -1.31
C GLN A 147 -8.84 -3.04 -0.04
N VAL A 148 -9.36 -2.69 1.15
CA VAL A 148 -8.95 -3.27 2.44
C VAL A 148 -9.16 -4.79 2.48
N GLN A 149 -10.35 -5.28 2.15
CA GLN A 149 -10.64 -6.71 2.19
C GLN A 149 -9.80 -7.49 1.15
N PRO A 150 -9.73 -7.07 -0.13
CA PRO A 150 -8.84 -7.69 -1.10
C PRO A 150 -7.36 -7.73 -0.67
N PHE A 151 -6.87 -6.68 -0.01
CA PHE A 151 -5.52 -6.66 0.54
C PHE A 151 -5.33 -7.67 1.67
N ILE A 152 -6.28 -7.79 2.61
CA ILE A 152 -6.24 -8.79 3.67
C ILE A 152 -6.26 -10.21 3.10
N ASP A 153 -7.09 -10.47 2.09
CA ASP A 153 -7.15 -11.77 1.43
C ASP A 153 -5.83 -12.10 0.73
N ARG A 154 -5.21 -11.11 0.08
CA ARG A 154 -3.87 -11.26 -0.51
C ARG A 154 -2.79 -11.53 0.55
N LEU A 155 -2.84 -10.86 1.70
CA LEU A 155 -1.92 -11.15 2.80
C LEU A 155 -2.07 -12.61 3.24
N ARG A 156 -3.29 -13.06 3.53
CA ARG A 156 -3.57 -14.45 3.94
C ARG A 156 -3.07 -15.47 2.91
N TRP A 157 -3.23 -15.16 1.62
CA TRP A 157 -2.76 -16.02 0.54
C TRP A 157 -1.23 -16.11 0.45
N THR A 158 -0.51 -15.02 0.78
CA THR A 158 0.95 -14.93 0.63
C THR A 158 1.73 -15.31 1.87
N THR A 159 1.05 -15.68 2.95
CA THR A 159 1.67 -15.99 4.24
C THR A 159 1.58 -17.48 4.52
N ASP A 160 2.72 -18.16 4.46
CA ASP A 160 2.74 -19.62 4.57
C ASP A 160 2.34 -20.16 5.95
N ASP A 161 2.52 -19.40 7.04
CA ASP A 161 2.25 -19.86 8.42
C ASP A 161 1.93 -18.72 9.41
N ALA A 162 1.58 -17.52 8.91
CA ALA A 162 1.31 -16.36 9.78
C ALA A 162 -0.19 -16.06 9.82
N ASP A 163 -0.71 -15.83 11.03
CA ASP A 163 -2.10 -15.44 11.20
C ASP A 163 -2.30 -13.99 10.73
N VAL A 164 -3.43 -13.71 10.07
CA VAL A 164 -3.83 -12.33 9.74
C VAL A 164 -5.07 -11.98 10.53
N ARG A 165 -4.88 -11.12 11.54
CA ARG A 165 -5.90 -10.62 12.46
C ARG A 165 -6.28 -9.19 12.08
N MET A 166 -7.52 -8.80 12.38
CA MET A 166 -8.03 -7.47 12.06
C MET A 166 -8.74 -6.86 13.27
N ALA A 167 -8.46 -5.60 13.53
CA ALA A 167 -9.18 -4.75 14.47
C ALA A 167 -9.69 -3.49 13.75
N LEU A 168 -10.84 -2.98 14.20
CA LEU A 168 -11.45 -1.78 13.64
C LEU A 168 -11.08 -0.57 14.51
N GLY A 169 -10.17 0.28 14.05
CA GLY A 169 -9.71 1.48 14.75
C GLY A 169 -10.85 2.44 15.09
N SER A 170 -11.88 2.53 14.24
CA SER A 170 -13.09 3.33 14.52
C SER A 170 -13.93 2.77 15.69
N ALA A 171 -13.74 1.52 16.09
CA ALA A 171 -14.29 0.95 17.33
C ALA A 171 -13.39 1.17 18.55
N CYS A 172 -12.14 1.61 18.36
CA CYS A 172 -11.11 1.73 19.38
C CYS A 172 -10.90 3.19 19.85
N THR A 173 -11.96 4.01 19.92
CA THR A 173 -11.82 5.46 20.14
C THR A 173 -11.36 5.88 21.54
N THR A 174 -11.38 4.97 22.51
CA THR A 174 -10.89 5.16 23.89
C THR A 174 -10.02 3.97 24.30
N ALA A 175 -9.21 4.13 25.35
CA ALA A 175 -8.29 3.11 25.86
C ALA A 175 -8.99 1.75 26.10
N ILE A 176 -10.08 1.77 26.87
CA ILE A 176 -10.83 0.55 27.22
C ILE A 176 -11.44 -0.16 26.00
N ARG A 177 -11.90 0.61 25.00
CA ARG A 177 -12.45 0.04 23.77
C ARG A 177 -11.36 -0.56 22.90
N ALA A 178 -10.21 0.11 22.81
CA ALA A 178 -9.04 -0.41 22.11
C ALA A 178 -8.60 -1.75 22.72
N VAL A 179 -8.45 -1.83 24.05
CA VAL A 179 -8.15 -3.09 24.77
C VAL A 179 -9.12 -4.20 24.37
N GLN A 180 -10.43 -3.93 24.43
CA GLN A 180 -11.45 -4.93 24.13
C GLN A 180 -11.38 -5.41 22.67
N GLN A 181 -11.22 -4.50 21.71
CA GLN A 181 -11.12 -4.84 20.29
C GLN A 181 -9.83 -5.60 19.96
N LEU A 182 -8.70 -5.17 20.52
CA LEU A 182 -7.40 -5.81 20.33
C LEU A 182 -7.37 -7.20 20.98
N THR A 183 -7.91 -7.33 22.20
CA THR A 183 -8.10 -8.62 22.89
C THR A 183 -8.90 -9.59 22.04
N ALA A 184 -10.02 -9.13 21.46
CA ALA A 184 -10.84 -9.96 20.57
C ALA A 184 -10.11 -10.34 19.28
N ALA A 185 -9.42 -9.39 18.63
CA ALA A 185 -8.69 -9.61 17.38
C ALA A 185 -7.54 -10.61 17.56
N LEU A 186 -6.78 -10.46 18.65
CA LEU A 186 -5.63 -11.30 19.00
C LEU A 186 -6.02 -12.60 19.73
N GLN A 187 -7.32 -12.79 20.01
CA GLN A 187 -7.86 -13.96 20.72
C GLN A 187 -7.23 -14.17 22.11
N LEU A 188 -6.99 -13.07 22.84
CA LEU A 188 -6.44 -13.13 24.20
C LEU A 188 -7.52 -13.57 25.21
N PRO A 189 -7.11 -14.06 26.40
CA PRO A 189 -8.03 -14.40 27.48
C PRO A 189 -8.96 -13.24 27.86
N TYR A 190 -10.19 -13.55 28.29
CA TYR A 190 -11.21 -12.54 28.59
C TYR A 190 -10.77 -11.50 29.63
N ASN A 191 -9.97 -11.89 30.63
CA ASN A 191 -9.44 -10.97 31.64
C ASN A 191 -8.50 -9.90 31.06
N ALA A 192 -7.83 -10.16 29.93
CA ALA A 192 -7.02 -9.18 29.21
C ALA A 192 -7.85 -7.98 28.73
N ALA A 193 -9.17 -8.14 28.59
CA ALA A 193 -10.06 -7.06 28.18
C ALA A 193 -10.33 -6.00 29.27
N SER A 194 -9.82 -6.20 30.49
CA SER A 194 -10.16 -5.39 31.67
C SER A 194 -9.42 -4.06 31.75
N GLY A 195 -8.24 -3.96 31.13
CA GLY A 195 -7.37 -2.81 31.24
C GLY A 195 -6.07 -2.96 30.46
N TRP A 196 -5.31 -1.87 30.39
CA TRP A 196 -4.04 -1.83 29.65
C TRP A 196 -3.01 -2.79 30.25
N HIS A 197 -2.97 -2.90 31.58
CA HIS A 197 -2.02 -3.76 32.28
C HIS A 197 -2.28 -5.25 31.98
N GLU A 198 -3.51 -5.72 32.16
CA GLU A 198 -3.88 -7.12 31.88
C GLU A 198 -3.73 -7.47 30.40
N PHE A 199 -3.93 -6.50 29.51
CA PHE A 199 -3.68 -6.65 28.09
C PHE A 199 -2.20 -6.87 27.78
N LEU A 200 -1.31 -6.03 28.32
CA LEU A 200 0.13 -6.14 28.14
C LEU A 200 0.67 -7.46 28.72
N ASP A 201 0.23 -7.84 29.93
CA ASP A 201 0.61 -9.11 30.54
C ASP A 201 0.21 -10.30 29.65
N ALA A 202 -1.01 -10.27 29.09
CA ALA A 202 -1.49 -11.31 28.19
C ALA A 202 -0.76 -11.32 26.83
N LEU A 203 -0.20 -10.19 26.37
CA LEU A 203 0.66 -10.14 25.19
C LEU A 203 2.01 -10.81 25.44
N ASP A 204 2.60 -10.59 26.62
CA ASP A 204 3.90 -11.17 27.01
C ASP A 204 3.83 -12.70 27.19
N GLU A 205 2.67 -13.23 27.59
CA GLU A 205 2.45 -14.67 27.76
C GLU A 205 2.26 -15.43 26.43
N ARG A 206 2.25 -14.73 25.28
CA ARG A 206 1.99 -15.36 23.99
C ARG A 206 3.14 -16.27 23.55
N PRO A 207 2.86 -17.32 22.76
CA PRO A 207 3.90 -18.24 22.31
C PRO A 207 5.05 -17.52 21.59
N ALA A 208 6.29 -17.79 21.99
CA ALA A 208 7.47 -17.10 21.44
C ALA A 208 7.74 -17.36 19.95
N ALA A 209 7.14 -18.40 19.38
CA ALA A 209 7.23 -18.74 17.96
C ALA A 209 6.05 -18.18 17.12
N LEU A 210 5.11 -17.47 17.74
CA LEU A 210 3.93 -16.95 17.06
C LEU A 210 4.32 -15.92 15.99
N ARG A 211 3.72 -16.03 14.81
CA ARG A 211 3.92 -15.13 13.67
C ARG A 211 2.58 -14.64 13.21
N GLU A 212 2.39 -13.33 13.20
CA GLU A 212 1.11 -12.76 12.82
C GLU A 212 1.20 -11.33 12.28
N TYR A 213 0.19 -10.98 11.50
CA TYR A 213 -0.12 -9.64 11.06
C TYR A 213 -1.35 -9.15 11.81
N LEU A 214 -1.22 -8.04 12.52
CA LEU A 214 -2.36 -7.34 13.08
C LEU A 214 -2.67 -6.13 12.20
N VAL A 215 -3.81 -6.19 11.50
CA VAL A 215 -4.31 -5.10 10.66
C VAL A 215 -5.28 -4.24 11.46
N VAL A 216 -4.99 -2.96 11.64
CA VAL A 216 -5.92 -1.98 12.22
C VAL A 216 -6.45 -1.11 11.09
N THR A 217 -7.72 -1.25 10.75
CA THR A 217 -8.39 -0.39 9.76
C THR A 217 -8.89 0.89 10.42
N ASP A 218 -9.11 1.97 9.66
CA ASP A 218 -9.45 3.29 10.20
C ASP A 218 -8.46 3.73 11.31
N ALA A 219 -7.17 3.47 11.09
CA ALA A 219 -6.14 3.62 12.12
C ALA A 219 -6.06 5.03 12.72
N CYS A 220 -6.41 6.07 11.97
CA CYS A 220 -6.44 7.45 12.48
C CYS A 220 -7.55 7.69 13.52
N GLN A 221 -8.51 6.75 13.66
CA GLN A 221 -9.55 6.79 14.69
C GLN A 221 -9.16 6.03 15.97
N LEU A 222 -8.09 5.22 15.94
CA LEU A 222 -7.57 4.51 17.10
C LEU A 222 -7.18 5.53 18.18
N LEU A 223 -7.74 5.39 19.37
CA LEU A 223 -7.50 6.25 20.54
C LEU A 223 -7.66 7.75 20.26
N LYS A 224 -8.53 8.12 19.31
CA LYS A 224 -8.74 9.51 18.88
C LYS A 224 -9.12 10.47 20.02
N HIS A 225 -9.68 9.97 21.11
CA HIS A 225 -10.08 10.77 22.28
C HIS A 225 -9.09 10.71 23.44
N GLU A 226 -7.98 9.98 23.29
CA GLU A 226 -6.91 9.88 24.29
C GLU A 226 -5.70 10.73 23.86
N ASP A 227 -4.68 10.80 24.71
CA ASP A 227 -3.44 11.50 24.38
C ASP A 227 -2.51 10.72 23.44
N ALA A 228 -1.52 11.44 22.92
CA ALA A 228 -0.52 10.90 22.01
C ALA A 228 0.32 9.79 22.65
N ASP A 229 0.66 9.92 23.94
CA ASP A 229 1.59 9.03 24.61
C ASP A 229 1.00 7.63 24.75
N LEU A 230 -0.28 7.54 25.13
CA LEU A 230 -0.99 6.27 25.21
C LEU A 230 -1.10 5.59 23.84
N TRP A 231 -1.29 6.37 22.77
CA TRP A 231 -1.29 5.82 21.41
C TRP A 231 0.07 5.22 21.03
N HIS A 232 1.16 5.93 21.31
CA HIS A 232 2.51 5.43 21.01
C HIS A 232 2.87 4.21 21.85
N GLU A 233 2.51 4.20 23.14
CA GLU A 233 2.67 3.04 24.01
C GLU A 233 1.92 1.84 23.44
N ALA A 234 0.68 2.05 22.98
CA ALA A 234 -0.11 0.98 22.40
C ALA A 234 0.49 0.42 21.12
N VAL A 235 0.91 1.28 20.20
CA VAL A 235 1.58 0.84 18.98
C VAL A 235 2.84 0.07 19.29
N ARG A 236 3.71 0.58 20.18
CA ARG A 236 4.95 -0.09 20.60
C ARG A 236 4.71 -1.46 21.24
N ALA A 237 3.61 -1.63 21.98
CA ALA A 237 3.27 -2.93 22.56
C ALA A 237 2.73 -3.94 21.54
N LEU A 238 2.08 -3.46 20.48
CA LEU A 238 1.43 -4.29 19.47
C LEU A 238 2.37 -4.79 18.38
N HIS A 239 3.47 -4.10 18.11
CA HIS A 239 4.52 -4.55 17.20
C HIS A 239 5.80 -4.81 17.96
N SER A 240 6.67 -5.68 17.43
CA SER A 240 7.75 -6.35 18.16
C SER A 240 7.23 -7.56 18.97
N GLY A 241 7.70 -8.75 18.58
CA GLY A 241 7.40 -10.01 19.25
C GLY A 241 8.53 -10.41 20.19
N PRO A 242 8.31 -11.41 21.06
CA PRO A 242 9.18 -11.74 22.18
C PRO A 242 10.64 -11.98 21.79
N HIS A 243 11.54 -11.34 22.54
CA HIS A 243 13.00 -11.21 22.38
C HIS A 243 13.80 -12.52 22.61
N HIS A 244 13.22 -13.67 22.32
CA HIS A 244 13.83 -14.95 22.59
C HIS A 244 13.90 -15.81 21.32
N LEU A 245 14.90 -16.69 21.28
CA LEU A 245 15.48 -17.43 20.15
C LEU A 245 14.49 -18.24 19.24
N GLY A 246 13.17 -18.13 19.42
CA GLY A 246 12.12 -18.86 18.71
C GLY A 246 11.62 -18.23 17.39
N GLY A 247 12.01 -16.99 17.07
CA GLY A 247 11.75 -16.38 15.75
C GLY A 247 10.29 -15.98 15.46
N GLY A 248 9.49 -15.71 16.51
CA GLY A 248 8.17 -15.09 16.39
C GLY A 248 8.24 -13.59 16.11
N TRP A 249 7.13 -13.04 15.60
CA TRP A 249 6.98 -11.61 15.33
C TRP A 249 5.50 -11.24 15.17
N THR A 250 5.16 -10.02 15.59
CA THR A 250 3.91 -9.36 15.21
C THR A 250 4.22 -8.16 14.34
N THR A 251 3.66 -8.14 13.14
CA THR A 251 3.71 -6.99 12.24
C THR A 251 2.42 -6.20 12.40
N LEU A 252 2.50 -4.96 12.86
CA LEU A 252 1.35 -4.08 12.97
C LEU A 252 1.18 -3.32 11.66
N ILE A 253 -0.01 -3.40 11.08
CA ILE A 253 -0.37 -2.73 9.83
C ILE A 253 -1.50 -1.76 10.13
N LEU A 254 -1.17 -0.47 10.15
CA LEU A 254 -2.14 0.61 10.30
C LEU A 254 -2.63 1.01 8.91
N LEU A 255 -3.91 0.74 8.62
CA LEU A 255 -4.54 1.08 7.36
C LEU A 255 -5.49 2.26 7.55
N ASP A 256 -5.35 3.26 6.68
CA ASP A 256 -6.36 4.30 6.55
C ASP A 256 -6.37 4.87 5.13
N THR A 257 -7.43 5.61 4.83
CA THR A 257 -7.56 6.35 3.59
C THR A 257 -6.51 7.46 3.49
N PRO A 258 -6.04 7.81 2.27
CA PRO A 258 -5.07 8.89 2.08
C PRO A 258 -5.47 10.19 2.80
N ASP A 259 -6.74 10.59 2.74
CA ASP A 259 -7.25 11.82 3.33
C ASP A 259 -7.20 11.81 4.87
N ALA A 260 -7.49 10.67 5.49
CA ALA A 260 -7.47 10.54 6.95
C ALA A 260 -6.08 10.83 7.52
N TRP A 261 -5.03 10.28 6.89
CA TRP A 261 -3.64 10.50 7.30
C TRP A 261 -3.23 11.98 7.26
N HIS A 262 -3.76 12.76 6.32
CA HIS A 262 -3.48 14.21 6.24
C HIS A 262 -4.09 15.01 7.40
N THR A 263 -5.19 14.50 7.96
CA THR A 263 -5.90 15.15 9.06
C THR A 263 -5.48 14.65 10.44
N TRP A 264 -4.54 13.68 10.49
CA TRP A 264 -4.22 12.99 11.72
C TRP A 264 -3.18 13.77 12.55
N PRO A 265 -3.51 14.14 13.81
CA PRO A 265 -2.70 15.06 14.60
C PRO A 265 -1.43 14.45 15.23
N LEU A 266 -1.25 13.13 15.17
CA LEU A 266 -0.18 12.39 15.87
C LEU A 266 1.07 12.12 14.99
N THR A 267 1.40 13.03 14.09
CA THR A 267 2.32 12.80 12.95
C THR A 267 3.81 12.60 13.30
N THR A 268 4.21 12.43 14.56
CA THR A 268 5.60 12.66 14.96
C THR A 268 6.48 11.47 15.36
N ASP A 269 5.99 10.25 15.60
CA ASP A 269 6.92 9.20 16.10
C ASP A 269 6.59 7.74 15.74
N VAL A 270 5.56 7.48 14.90
CA VAL A 270 5.61 6.24 14.11
C VAL A 270 6.79 6.41 13.19
N ASP A 271 7.67 5.42 13.14
CA ASP A 271 8.67 5.25 12.09
C ASP A 271 7.93 5.18 10.75
N THR A 272 7.50 6.35 10.30
CA THR A 272 7.20 6.71 8.94
C THR A 272 8.55 6.73 8.25
N THR A 273 9.18 5.55 8.18
CA THR A 273 9.63 5.05 6.88
C THR A 273 8.40 4.92 5.96
N LEU A 274 7.71 6.04 5.74
CA LEU A 274 7.20 6.43 4.46
C LEU A 274 8.46 6.56 3.61
N PRO A 275 8.79 5.63 2.71
CA PRO A 275 9.80 5.90 1.72
C PRO A 275 9.13 6.75 0.63
N PHE A 276 8.82 7.99 1.02
CA PHE A 276 8.85 9.14 0.13
C PHE A 276 10.05 9.98 0.56
N ASP A 277 11.25 9.37 0.52
CA ASP A 277 12.42 10.18 0.22
C ASP A 277 12.19 10.70 -1.20
N TYR A 278 12.07 12.02 -1.31
CA TYR A 278 11.96 12.79 -2.55
C TYR A 278 13.15 12.54 -3.47
#